data_AF-A0A2U8FBB8-F1
#
_entry.id   AF-A0A2U8FBB8-F1
#
_cell.length_a   1.000
_cell.length_b   1.000
_cell.length_c   1.000
_cell.angle_alpha   90.00
_cell.angle_beta   90.00
_cell.angle_gamma   90.00
#
_symmetry.space_group_name_H-M   'P 1'
#
loop_
_entity.id
_entity.type
_entity.pdbx_description
1 polymer ?
#
loop_
_entity_poly.entity_id
_entity_poly.type
_entity_poly.pdbx_seq_one_letter_code
_entity_poly.pdbx_strand_id
1 'polypeptide(L)'
;MVIYGAVNQENKKELEQNLRREILIKPIVSIWDLEVLESIYGDLKNKKSVFVINPAFDFFDIDVFCEFVMQSLKGGRNIYFVPQINPDYFIKEPFWFFITSLDSVANFLVESLYLKKSINTDFRNFLHKSFRGHSISRVDIPKYLTNLSENWECFFAQDFSKDFFLKYSDVYFPHPQNVHIAISNRCNLECVMCPYHAKEYRSLQTSNFFEKNLFMQTQDFEKIAKYCGENKIFMQFGQLDEPFIHPKFFEFLDIAKDYGVENINITTNGTLLNKKNAEKIVQSNINHITFSLDAIDKESYKRIRGYDYDTTVANIQYLIDLLKTAKKKTTLGVCFILQGENDQEKSTQFLEYWLPLVDKVKFHQLSEFEVDENGSFVTKHQKQFREYKQRHACSIPWQVLFITPDLKVTFCCNSMSVYSTSGLVSGEGAIIGDLRIQSLEEIWKGDSLMRLRRELLTNSFQDFKICEKCSLWSGGEPNIEIDQIANLRVKKTYTECEIIYEKE
;
A
#
# COMPACT_ATOMS: atom_id res chain seq x y z
N MET A 1 0.10 17.82 -32.99
CA MET A 1 -1.37 17.65 -32.90
C MET A 1 -1.65 17.07 -31.52
N VAL A 2 -2.38 17.81 -30.69
CA VAL A 2 -2.73 17.39 -29.32
C VAL A 2 -4.17 16.88 -29.39
N ILE A 3 -4.35 15.57 -29.37
CA ILE A 3 -5.67 14.93 -29.40
C ILE A 3 -6.00 14.57 -27.96
N TYR A 4 -6.92 15.30 -27.35
CA TYR A 4 -7.32 15.13 -25.96
C TYR A 4 -8.84 14.96 -25.89
N GLY A 5 -9.36 14.37 -24.81
CA GLY A 5 -10.79 14.17 -24.55
C GLY A 5 -11.63 15.45 -24.60
N ALA A 6 -12.93 15.36 -24.29
CA ALA A 6 -13.86 16.48 -24.40
C ALA A 6 -13.49 17.64 -23.44
N VAL A 7 -12.69 18.60 -23.90
CA VAL A 7 -12.41 19.85 -23.19
C VAL A 7 -13.55 20.83 -23.44
N ASN A 8 -14.04 21.50 -22.39
CA ASN A 8 -15.01 22.57 -22.56
C ASN A 8 -14.42 23.73 -23.41
N GLN A 9 -15.28 24.58 -23.97
CA GLN A 9 -14.83 25.68 -24.84
C GLN A 9 -13.90 26.69 -24.15
N GLU A 10 -14.01 26.83 -22.83
CA GLU A 10 -13.22 27.76 -22.02
C GLU A 10 -11.78 27.29 -21.89
N ASN A 11 -11.57 26.07 -21.38
CA ASN A 11 -10.28 25.42 -21.26
C ASN A 11 -9.58 25.29 -22.61
N LYS A 12 -10.33 25.09 -23.72
CA LYS A 12 -9.75 25.10 -25.08
C LYS A 12 -9.12 26.46 -25.41
N LYS A 13 -9.85 27.56 -25.19
CA LYS A 13 -9.36 28.91 -25.50
C LYS A 13 -8.14 29.24 -24.68
N GLU A 14 -8.15 28.88 -23.41
CA GLU A 14 -7.04 29.10 -22.50
C GLU A 14 -5.80 28.28 -22.91
N LEU A 15 -5.99 27.04 -23.36
CA LEU A 15 -4.91 26.23 -23.93
C LEU A 15 -4.30 26.86 -25.19
N GLU A 16 -5.13 27.31 -26.13
CA GLU A 16 -4.68 27.97 -27.36
C GLU A 16 -3.91 29.27 -27.03
N GLN A 17 -4.39 30.03 -26.04
CA GLN A 17 -3.74 31.23 -25.54
C GLN A 17 -2.37 30.93 -24.91
N ASN A 18 -2.29 29.93 -24.04
CA ASN A 18 -1.05 29.56 -23.33
C ASN A 18 -0.02 28.93 -24.26
N LEU A 19 -0.44 28.04 -25.17
CA LEU A 19 0.46 27.35 -26.11
C LEU A 19 0.81 28.20 -27.35
N ARG A 20 0.06 29.30 -27.60
CA ARG A 20 0.18 30.16 -28.79
C ARG A 20 0.15 29.37 -30.10
N ARG A 21 -0.71 28.36 -30.18
CA ARG A 21 -0.83 27.44 -31.33
C ARG A 21 -2.28 26.99 -31.50
N GLU A 22 -2.66 26.65 -32.74
CA GLU A 22 -3.93 25.99 -33.01
C GLU A 22 -3.91 24.54 -32.52
N ILE A 23 -4.89 24.17 -31.71
CA ILE A 23 -5.04 22.84 -31.13
C ILE A 23 -6.27 22.17 -31.74
N LEU A 24 -6.06 21.01 -32.35
CA LEU A 24 -7.16 20.19 -32.86
C LEU A 24 -7.71 19.30 -31.75
N ILE A 25 -8.82 19.71 -31.15
CA ILE A 25 -9.55 18.89 -30.16
C ILE A 25 -10.60 18.05 -30.89
N LYS A 26 -10.58 16.73 -30.68
CA LYS A 26 -11.65 15.82 -31.13
C LYS A 26 -12.33 15.24 -29.89
N PRO A 27 -13.66 15.33 -29.75
CA PRO A 27 -14.36 14.65 -28.69
C PRO A 27 -14.21 13.14 -28.90
N ILE A 28 -13.73 12.46 -27.87
CA ILE A 28 -13.45 11.02 -27.92
C ILE A 28 -14.09 10.39 -26.69
N VAL A 29 -14.89 9.34 -26.90
CA VAL A 29 -15.49 8.54 -25.81
C VAL A 29 -14.46 7.56 -25.25
N SER A 30 -13.59 7.02 -26.10
CA SER A 30 -12.46 6.19 -25.72
C SER A 30 -11.34 6.32 -26.74
N ILE A 31 -10.12 6.54 -26.25
CA ILE A 31 -8.92 6.57 -27.08
C ILE A 31 -8.65 5.21 -27.77
N TRP A 32 -9.21 4.13 -27.22
CA TRP A 32 -9.06 2.77 -27.72
C TRP A 32 -10.09 2.42 -28.81
N ASP A 33 -10.84 3.41 -29.30
CA ASP A 33 -11.79 3.20 -30.38
C ASP A 33 -11.12 3.24 -31.76
N LEU A 34 -11.31 2.18 -32.55
CA LEU A 34 -10.80 2.07 -33.91
C LEU A 34 -11.37 3.15 -34.83
N GLU A 35 -12.66 3.49 -34.72
CA GLU A 35 -13.26 4.52 -35.57
C GLU A 35 -12.62 5.89 -35.31
N VAL A 36 -12.31 6.16 -34.03
CA VAL A 36 -11.56 7.36 -33.62
C VAL A 36 -10.17 7.33 -34.23
N LEU A 37 -9.45 6.20 -34.13
CA LEU A 37 -8.10 6.03 -34.65
C LEU A 37 -8.02 6.16 -36.17
N GLU A 38 -8.94 5.56 -36.90
CA GLU A 38 -9.06 5.68 -38.35
C GLU A 38 -9.30 7.14 -38.76
N SER A 39 -10.18 7.85 -38.03
CA SER A 39 -10.48 9.26 -38.31
C SER A 39 -9.29 10.20 -38.11
N ILE A 40 -8.30 9.81 -37.30
CA ILE A 40 -7.10 10.61 -37.03
C ILE A 40 -5.90 10.12 -37.83
N TYR A 41 -5.88 8.88 -38.31
CA TYR A 41 -4.74 8.27 -39.02
C TYR A 41 -4.24 9.10 -40.20
N GLY A 42 -5.14 9.70 -40.98
CA GLY A 42 -4.79 10.61 -42.07
C GLY A 42 -4.03 11.86 -41.62
N ASP A 43 -4.38 12.39 -40.44
CA ASP A 43 -3.70 13.53 -39.82
C ASP A 43 -2.32 13.14 -39.28
N LEU A 44 -2.15 11.89 -38.81
CA LEU A 44 -0.91 11.35 -38.27
C LEU A 44 0.19 11.22 -39.32
N LYS A 45 -0.17 10.80 -40.53
CA LYS A 45 0.78 10.54 -41.62
C LYS A 45 1.58 11.79 -42.04
N ASN A 46 1.03 12.98 -41.79
CA ASN A 46 1.51 14.24 -42.35
C ASN A 46 2.12 15.21 -41.32
N LYS A 47 2.18 14.87 -40.02
CA LYS A 47 2.66 15.78 -38.96
C LYS A 47 3.80 15.16 -38.12
N LYS A 48 4.82 15.98 -37.80
CA LYS A 48 6.05 15.58 -37.08
C LYS A 48 5.90 15.36 -35.56
N SER A 49 4.74 15.60 -34.94
CA SER A 49 4.59 15.57 -33.47
C SER A 49 3.16 15.21 -33.09
N VAL A 50 2.92 14.07 -32.44
CA VAL A 50 1.55 13.60 -32.16
C VAL A 50 1.37 12.92 -30.80
N PHE A 51 0.20 13.15 -30.19
CA PHE A 51 -0.45 12.44 -29.06
C PHE A 51 -0.19 13.03 -27.70
N VAL A 52 -1.23 13.54 -27.03
CA VAL A 52 -1.27 13.64 -25.56
C VAL A 52 -2.50 12.89 -25.13
N ILE A 53 -2.32 11.70 -24.60
CA ILE A 53 -3.42 10.83 -24.25
C ILE A 53 -3.70 10.99 -22.76
N ASN A 54 -4.92 11.41 -22.42
CA ASN A 54 -5.45 11.35 -21.07
C ASN A 54 -6.51 10.24 -20.98
N PRO A 55 -6.26 9.13 -20.26
CA PRO A 55 -7.29 8.12 -20.01
C PRO A 55 -8.34 8.58 -18.99
N ALA A 56 -8.07 9.64 -18.20
CA ALA A 56 -8.98 10.20 -17.20
C ALA A 56 -9.66 11.47 -17.76
N PHE A 57 -10.78 11.28 -18.45
CA PHE A 57 -11.46 12.29 -19.28
C PHE A 57 -11.91 13.58 -18.57
N ASP A 58 -11.93 13.63 -17.24
CA ASP A 58 -12.62 14.69 -16.47
C ASP A 58 -11.71 15.63 -15.66
N PHE A 59 -10.39 15.41 -15.66
CA PHE A 59 -9.47 16.09 -14.73
C PHE A 59 -8.36 16.82 -15.47
N PHE A 60 -8.32 18.14 -15.29
CA PHE A 60 -7.45 19.01 -16.08
C PHE A 60 -6.87 20.14 -15.21
N ASP A 61 -5.57 20.06 -14.94
CA ASP A 61 -4.81 21.21 -14.49
C ASP A 61 -4.10 21.82 -15.69
N ILE A 62 -4.58 23.00 -16.12
CA ILE A 62 -4.20 23.57 -17.41
C ILE A 62 -2.72 23.94 -17.47
N ASP A 63 -2.14 24.39 -16.36
CA ASP A 63 -0.75 24.82 -16.30
C ASP A 63 0.19 23.62 -16.45
N VAL A 64 -0.06 22.55 -15.66
CA VAL A 64 0.72 21.30 -15.75
C VAL A 64 0.61 20.69 -17.14
N PHE A 65 -0.60 20.70 -17.72
CA PHE A 65 -0.82 20.15 -19.05
C PHE A 65 -0.12 20.98 -20.13
N CYS A 66 -0.17 22.31 -20.05
CA CYS A 66 0.54 23.18 -20.97
C CYS A 66 2.04 22.92 -20.91
N GLU A 67 2.61 22.78 -19.72
CA GLU A 67 4.03 22.45 -19.57
C GLU A 67 4.36 21.06 -20.15
N PHE A 68 3.55 20.04 -19.85
CA PHE A 68 3.69 18.70 -20.40
C PHE A 68 3.71 18.70 -21.94
N VAL A 69 2.75 19.41 -22.55
CA VAL A 69 2.66 19.58 -24.01
C VAL A 69 3.90 20.31 -24.54
N MET A 70 4.32 21.41 -23.89
CA MET A 70 5.47 22.20 -24.35
C MET A 70 6.78 21.43 -24.28
N GLN A 71 7.01 20.63 -23.24
CA GLN A 71 8.17 19.75 -23.16
C GLN A 71 8.12 18.64 -24.22
N SER A 72 6.95 18.03 -24.40
CA SER A 72 6.73 17.00 -25.43
C SER A 72 7.01 17.51 -26.85
N LEU A 73 6.69 18.78 -27.13
CA LEU A 73 6.95 19.40 -28.43
C LEU A 73 8.43 19.80 -28.64
N LYS A 74 9.22 19.91 -27.57
CA LYS A 74 10.67 20.21 -27.63
C LYS A 74 11.51 18.93 -27.84
N GLY A 75 11.02 17.78 -27.38
CA GLY A 75 11.73 16.50 -27.41
C GLY A 75 11.32 15.58 -28.56
N GLY A 76 12.26 14.76 -29.05
CA GLY A 76 12.00 13.68 -30.02
C GLY A 76 11.69 12.32 -29.38
N ARG A 77 11.44 12.27 -28.05
CA ARG A 77 11.22 11.05 -27.27
C ARG A 77 9.77 10.98 -26.75
N ASN A 78 9.29 9.76 -26.48
CA ASN A 78 7.98 9.58 -25.85
C ASN A 78 8.06 10.00 -24.37
N ILE A 79 7.08 10.77 -23.90
CA ILE A 79 7.05 11.30 -22.55
C ILE A 79 5.77 10.83 -21.86
N TYR A 80 5.80 10.50 -20.57
CA TYR A 80 4.58 10.23 -19.80
C TYR A 80 4.59 10.99 -18.49
N PHE A 81 3.42 11.32 -17.96
CA PHE A 81 3.24 11.94 -16.66
C PHE A 81 2.54 10.96 -15.73
N VAL A 82 3.25 10.60 -14.67
CA VAL A 82 2.73 9.87 -13.52
C VAL A 82 2.96 10.74 -12.29
N PRO A 83 1.93 11.06 -11.52
CA PRO A 83 2.13 11.69 -10.21
C PRO A 83 2.86 10.71 -9.29
N GLN A 84 3.85 11.23 -8.57
CA GLN A 84 4.67 10.44 -7.67
C GLN A 84 4.68 11.09 -6.29
N ILE A 85 4.41 10.28 -5.25
CA ILE A 85 4.48 10.74 -3.85
C ILE A 85 5.94 10.87 -3.41
N ASN A 86 6.69 9.80 -3.67
CA ASN A 86 8.09 9.66 -3.30
C ASN A 86 8.78 8.66 -4.26
N PRO A 87 10.13 8.61 -4.28
CA PRO A 87 10.92 7.73 -5.16
C PRO A 87 10.54 6.25 -5.14
N ASP A 88 9.98 5.76 -4.04
CA ASP A 88 9.60 4.38 -3.87
C ASP A 88 8.09 4.17 -4.07
N TYR A 89 7.24 5.19 -4.24
CA TYR A 89 5.79 5.00 -4.40
C TYR A 89 5.26 5.72 -5.64
N PHE A 90 5.02 4.93 -6.69
CA PHE A 90 4.46 5.37 -7.96
C PHE A 90 3.02 4.91 -8.13
N ILE A 91 2.16 5.80 -8.59
CA ILE A 91 0.88 5.40 -9.17
C ILE A 91 1.20 4.80 -10.54
N LYS A 92 0.94 3.50 -10.73
CA LYS A 92 1.38 2.82 -11.95
C LYS A 92 0.69 3.39 -13.20
N GLU A 93 -0.54 3.87 -13.08
CA GLU A 93 -1.29 4.38 -14.23
C GLU A 93 -0.87 5.83 -14.59
N PRO A 94 -0.32 6.08 -15.80
CA PRO A 94 0.02 7.41 -16.29
C PRO A 94 -1.23 8.21 -16.53
N PHE A 95 -1.17 9.45 -16.04
CA PHE A 95 -2.21 10.43 -16.24
C PHE A 95 -2.17 11.00 -17.65
N TRP A 96 -0.96 11.28 -18.17
CA TRP A 96 -0.76 11.66 -19.57
C TRP A 96 0.36 10.87 -20.21
N PHE A 97 0.28 10.63 -21.51
CA PHE A 97 1.43 10.17 -22.28
C PHE A 97 1.46 10.73 -23.69
N PHE A 98 2.68 10.88 -24.20
CA PHE A 98 3.04 11.48 -25.46
C PHE A 98 3.94 10.55 -26.26
N ILE A 99 3.63 10.37 -27.54
CA ILE A 99 4.33 9.45 -28.44
C ILE A 99 5.03 10.26 -29.55
N THR A 100 6.18 9.84 -30.06
CA THR A 100 6.89 10.61 -31.11
C THR A 100 6.93 9.94 -32.47
N SER A 101 6.55 8.67 -32.60
CA SER A 101 6.66 7.91 -33.86
C SER A 101 5.36 7.24 -34.33
N LEU A 102 5.20 7.14 -35.66
CA LEU A 102 4.12 6.40 -36.31
C LEU A 102 4.14 4.89 -36.00
N ASP A 103 5.32 4.30 -35.78
CA ASP A 103 5.45 2.87 -35.43
C ASP A 103 4.77 2.57 -34.08
N SER A 104 4.81 3.52 -33.15
CA SER A 104 4.14 3.40 -31.85
C SER A 104 2.60 3.49 -31.99
N VAL A 105 2.08 4.07 -33.08
CA VAL A 105 0.63 4.11 -33.40
C VAL A 105 0.13 2.75 -33.88
N ALA A 106 0.93 2.02 -34.66
CA ALA A 106 0.60 0.66 -35.07
C ALA A 106 0.45 -0.25 -33.83
N ASN A 107 1.36 -0.14 -32.86
CA ASN A 107 1.25 -0.86 -31.59
C ASN A 107 0.02 -0.43 -30.77
N PHE A 108 -0.33 0.85 -30.80
CA PHE A 108 -1.53 1.36 -30.15
C PHE A 108 -2.82 0.76 -30.74
N LEU A 109 -2.88 0.58 -32.06
CA LEU A 109 -3.98 -0.11 -32.75
C LEU A 109 -4.09 -1.57 -32.33
N VAL A 110 -2.96 -2.28 -32.20
CA VAL A 110 -2.94 -3.67 -31.71
C VAL A 110 -3.50 -3.76 -30.28
N GLU A 111 -3.08 -2.87 -29.38
CA GLU A 111 -3.62 -2.84 -28.01
C GLU A 111 -5.11 -2.49 -27.98
N SER A 112 -5.55 -1.57 -28.84
CA SER A 112 -6.97 -1.21 -28.97
C SER A 112 -7.83 -2.40 -29.41
N LEU A 113 -7.38 -3.16 -30.41
CA LEU A 113 -8.04 -4.39 -30.87
C LEU A 113 -8.12 -5.44 -29.76
N TYR A 114 -7.07 -5.58 -28.96
CA TYR A 114 -7.03 -6.53 -27.85
C TYR A 114 -7.97 -6.13 -26.71
N LEU A 115 -8.00 -4.86 -26.31
CA LEU A 115 -8.89 -4.35 -25.27
C LEU A 115 -10.37 -4.46 -25.65
N LYS A 116 -10.71 -4.29 -26.94
CA LYS A 116 -12.05 -4.57 -27.48
C LYS A 116 -12.36 -6.07 -27.62
N LYS A 117 -11.44 -6.96 -27.25
CA LYS A 117 -11.52 -8.42 -27.41
C LYS A 117 -11.72 -8.87 -28.87
N SER A 118 -11.35 -8.02 -29.84
CA SER A 118 -11.40 -8.34 -31.27
C SER A 118 -10.28 -9.28 -31.70
N ILE A 119 -9.19 -9.32 -30.92
CA ILE A 119 -8.08 -10.26 -31.09
C ILE A 119 -7.76 -10.92 -29.75
N ASN A 120 -7.26 -12.17 -29.79
CA ASN A 120 -6.84 -12.88 -28.58
C ASN A 120 -5.40 -12.52 -28.17
N THR A 121 -5.00 -12.96 -26.99
CA THR A 121 -3.67 -12.69 -26.41
C THR A 121 -2.53 -13.18 -27.30
N ASP A 122 -2.67 -14.35 -27.93
CA ASP A 122 -1.63 -14.94 -28.77
C ASP A 122 -1.40 -14.13 -30.04
N PHE A 123 -2.48 -13.71 -30.72
CA PHE A 123 -2.40 -12.91 -31.92
C PHE A 123 -1.89 -11.50 -31.64
N ARG A 124 -2.33 -10.89 -30.53
CA ARG A 124 -1.78 -9.63 -30.02
C ARG A 124 -0.27 -9.73 -29.80
N ASN A 125 0.19 -10.79 -29.14
CA ASN A 125 1.62 -10.99 -28.88
C ASN A 125 2.42 -11.24 -30.17
N PHE A 126 1.84 -11.96 -31.15
CA PHE A 126 2.43 -12.15 -32.47
C PHE A 126 2.61 -10.81 -33.20
N LEU A 127 1.57 -9.98 -33.26
CA LEU A 127 1.62 -8.67 -33.92
C LEU A 127 2.66 -7.76 -33.26
N HIS A 128 2.68 -7.66 -31.93
CA HIS A 128 3.72 -6.89 -31.22
C HIS A 128 5.13 -7.39 -31.54
N LYS A 129 5.34 -8.71 -31.65
CA LYS A 129 6.63 -9.29 -32.03
C LYS A 129 7.01 -8.99 -33.48
N SER A 130 6.03 -8.87 -34.38
CA SER A 130 6.27 -8.48 -35.77
C SER A 130 6.62 -7.00 -35.92
N PHE A 131 6.09 -6.14 -35.05
CA PHE A 131 6.37 -4.70 -35.04
C PHE A 131 7.59 -4.31 -34.19
N ARG A 132 7.97 -5.14 -33.21
CA ARG A 132 9.08 -4.88 -32.28
C ARG A 132 10.09 -6.00 -32.32
N GLY A 133 11.33 -5.67 -32.68
CA GLY A 133 12.46 -6.57 -32.55
C GLY A 133 12.87 -6.79 -31.10
N HIS A 134 12.04 -7.51 -30.32
CA HIS A 134 12.22 -7.99 -28.92
C HIS A 134 11.35 -7.30 -27.84
N SER A 135 11.15 -8.03 -26.73
CA SER A 135 10.34 -7.64 -25.57
C SER A 135 11.18 -6.90 -24.52
N ILE A 136 10.72 -5.73 -24.08
CA ILE A 136 11.32 -4.99 -22.97
C ILE A 136 10.47 -5.15 -21.72
N SER A 137 11.06 -5.71 -20.65
CA SER A 137 10.51 -5.66 -19.30
C SER A 137 11.12 -4.46 -18.56
N ARG A 138 10.48 -3.30 -18.64
CA ARG A 138 10.74 -2.22 -17.65
C ARG A 138 9.72 -2.37 -16.54
N VAL A 139 10.22 -2.45 -15.30
CA VAL A 139 9.39 -2.69 -14.10
C VAL A 139 8.55 -1.45 -13.74
N ASP A 140 8.95 -0.27 -14.20
CA ASP A 140 8.48 1.02 -13.67
C ASP A 140 7.44 1.73 -14.55
N ILE A 141 6.98 1.12 -15.64
CA ILE A 141 5.95 1.68 -16.53
C ILE A 141 4.88 0.63 -16.85
N PRO A 142 3.59 1.00 -17.00
CA PRO A 142 2.56 0.04 -17.33
C PRO A 142 2.88 -0.77 -18.56
N LYS A 143 2.51 -2.04 -18.49
CA LYS A 143 2.73 -3.01 -19.56
C LYS A 143 2.14 -2.56 -20.89
N TYR A 144 1.02 -1.82 -20.89
CA TYR A 144 0.48 -1.32 -22.16
C TYR A 144 1.38 -0.24 -22.78
N LEU A 145 1.93 0.70 -21.99
CA LEU A 145 2.91 1.67 -22.48
C LEU A 145 4.18 0.99 -22.99
N THR A 146 4.64 -0.08 -22.32
CA THR A 146 5.77 -0.87 -22.83
C THR A 146 5.45 -1.53 -24.15
N ASN A 147 4.18 -1.77 -24.51
CA ASN A 147 3.79 -2.23 -25.85
C ASN A 147 3.68 -1.10 -26.87
N LEU A 148 3.53 0.17 -26.46
CA LEU A 148 3.44 1.31 -27.38
C LEU A 148 4.82 1.76 -27.87
N SER A 149 5.75 2.05 -26.97
CA SER A 149 7.15 2.32 -27.33
C SER A 149 8.18 1.70 -26.38
N GLU A 150 9.44 1.67 -26.81
CA GLU A 150 10.60 1.17 -26.05
C GLU A 150 11.28 2.27 -25.22
N ASN A 151 11.14 3.53 -25.66
CA ASN A 151 11.83 4.68 -25.08
C ASN A 151 10.83 5.62 -24.44
N TRP A 152 10.68 5.54 -23.11
CA TRP A 152 9.84 6.44 -22.32
C TRP A 152 10.69 7.30 -21.39
N GLU A 153 10.31 8.58 -21.28
CA GLU A 153 10.84 9.56 -20.34
C GLU A 153 9.70 10.03 -19.43
N CYS A 154 9.90 10.04 -18.11
CA CYS A 154 8.88 10.54 -17.18
C CYS A 154 8.98 12.07 -17.10
N PHE A 155 7.85 12.77 -17.20
CA PHE A 155 7.71 14.20 -16.98
C PHE A 155 7.64 14.48 -15.48
N PHE A 156 8.74 14.99 -14.93
CA PHE A 156 8.80 15.45 -13.54
C PHE A 156 8.79 16.97 -13.49
N ALA A 157 7.61 17.56 -13.31
CA ALA A 157 7.50 18.97 -12.97
C ALA A 157 7.54 19.10 -11.44
N GLN A 158 8.74 19.37 -10.88
CA GLN A 158 9.00 19.30 -9.44
C GLN A 158 8.01 20.13 -8.60
N ASP A 159 7.70 21.34 -9.05
CA ASP A 159 6.82 22.29 -8.33
C ASP A 159 5.33 21.93 -8.47
N PHE A 160 4.92 21.34 -9.60
CA PHE A 160 3.53 21.02 -9.89
C PHE A 160 3.05 19.73 -9.24
N SER A 161 3.96 18.78 -9.00
CA SER A 161 3.61 17.45 -8.54
C SER A 161 2.80 17.44 -7.23
N LYS A 162 3.11 18.32 -6.27
CA LYS A 162 2.54 18.26 -4.91
C LYS A 162 1.13 18.81 -4.81
N ASP A 163 0.89 20.03 -5.31
CA ASP A 163 -0.43 20.65 -5.27
C ASP A 163 -1.41 19.93 -6.18
N PHE A 164 -0.94 19.48 -7.35
CA PHE A 164 -1.69 18.59 -8.22
C PHE A 164 -2.11 17.32 -7.48
N PHE A 165 -1.19 16.70 -6.75
CA PHE A 165 -1.45 15.48 -6.00
C PHE A 165 -2.51 15.66 -4.90
N LEU A 166 -2.44 16.76 -4.15
CA LEU A 166 -3.43 17.07 -3.13
C LEU A 166 -4.80 17.36 -3.74
N LYS A 167 -4.85 18.13 -4.82
CA LYS A 167 -6.09 18.50 -5.52
C LYS A 167 -6.84 17.29 -6.07
N TYR A 168 -6.13 16.26 -6.52
CA TYR A 168 -6.71 15.05 -7.11
C TYR A 168 -6.55 13.81 -6.24
N SER A 169 -6.32 13.97 -4.94
CA SER A 169 -6.14 12.88 -3.97
C SER A 169 -7.26 11.83 -4.07
N ASP A 170 -8.52 12.27 -4.15
CA ASP A 170 -9.68 11.38 -4.17
C ASP A 170 -9.81 10.57 -5.46
N VAL A 171 -9.12 10.96 -6.53
CA VAL A 171 -9.10 10.22 -7.80
C VAL A 171 -8.12 9.05 -7.70
N TYR A 172 -6.93 9.30 -7.14
CA TYR A 172 -5.89 8.28 -7.00
C TYR A 172 -6.12 7.37 -5.80
N PHE A 173 -6.74 7.91 -4.77
CA PHE A 173 -7.01 7.24 -3.51
C PHE A 173 -8.46 7.50 -3.11
N PRO A 174 -9.44 6.97 -3.86
CA PRO A 174 -10.86 7.18 -3.57
C PRO A 174 -11.25 6.65 -2.19
N HIS A 175 -10.58 5.59 -1.74
CA HIS A 175 -10.71 4.94 -0.45
C HIS A 175 -9.36 4.33 -0.06
N PRO A 176 -9.12 3.95 1.21
CA PRO A 176 -7.91 3.22 1.57
C PRO A 176 -7.87 1.86 0.86
N GLN A 177 -6.66 1.35 0.66
CA GLN A 177 -6.43 -0.01 0.17
C GLN A 177 -6.54 -1.03 1.32
N ASN A 178 -6.19 -0.63 2.54
CA ASN A 178 -6.23 -1.47 3.72
C ASN A 178 -6.78 -0.70 4.93
N VAL A 179 -7.56 -1.37 5.76
CA VAL A 179 -8.00 -0.89 7.07
C VAL A 179 -7.50 -1.88 8.12
N HIS A 180 -6.60 -1.38 8.98
CA HIS A 180 -6.10 -2.10 10.15
C HIS A 180 -7.05 -1.88 11.33
N ILE A 181 -7.48 -2.95 11.98
CA ILE A 181 -8.53 -2.91 13.00
C ILE A 181 -8.03 -3.63 14.24
N ALA A 182 -7.86 -2.86 15.31
CA ALA A 182 -7.74 -3.41 16.65
C ALA A 182 -9.16 -3.58 17.20
N ILE A 183 -9.58 -4.83 17.38
CA ILE A 183 -10.93 -5.17 17.85
C ILE A 183 -11.00 -5.21 19.38
N SER A 184 -9.84 -5.26 20.03
CA SER A 184 -9.69 -5.06 21.47
C SER A 184 -8.41 -4.26 21.76
N ASN A 185 -8.13 -4.02 23.04
CA ASN A 185 -6.84 -3.49 23.50
C ASN A 185 -6.05 -4.51 24.33
N ARG A 186 -6.38 -5.80 24.19
CA ARG A 186 -5.87 -6.88 25.05
C ARG A 186 -5.01 -7.86 24.26
N CYS A 187 -3.94 -8.31 24.90
CA CYS A 187 -3.11 -9.42 24.46
C CYS A 187 -2.88 -10.34 25.65
N ASN A 188 -2.71 -11.64 25.39
CA ASN A 188 -2.47 -12.65 26.40
C ASN A 188 -0.97 -12.81 26.69
N LEU A 189 -0.12 -12.05 26.00
CA LEU A 189 1.33 -12.02 26.17
C LEU A 189 1.80 -10.61 26.55
N GLU A 190 2.96 -10.54 27.19
CA GLU A 190 3.65 -9.30 27.61
C GLU A 190 5.06 -9.30 27.00
N CYS A 191 5.13 -9.43 25.67
CA CYS A 191 6.40 -9.60 24.96
C CYS A 191 7.34 -8.41 25.25
N VAL A 192 8.63 -8.66 25.50
CA VAL A 192 9.58 -7.63 25.99
C VAL A 192 9.74 -6.42 25.08
N MET A 193 9.52 -6.59 23.78
CA MET A 193 9.61 -5.53 22.76
C MET A 193 8.26 -4.87 22.43
N CYS A 194 7.16 -5.32 23.02
CA CYS A 194 5.83 -4.84 22.67
C CYS A 194 5.57 -3.44 23.25
N PRO A 195 5.34 -2.39 22.44
CA PRO A 195 5.09 -1.04 22.96
C PRO A 195 3.81 -0.93 23.80
N TYR A 196 2.89 -1.88 23.64
CA TYR A 196 1.56 -1.85 24.26
C TYR A 196 1.49 -2.62 25.58
N HIS A 197 2.13 -3.79 25.67
CA HIS A 197 1.90 -4.74 26.77
C HIS A 197 3.17 -5.14 27.54
N ALA A 198 4.37 -4.82 27.04
CA ALA A 198 5.63 -5.09 27.74
C ALA A 198 5.63 -4.39 29.10
N LYS A 199 6.23 -5.03 30.12
CA LYS A 199 6.32 -4.43 31.46
C LYS A 199 7.23 -3.21 31.47
N GLU A 200 8.28 -3.26 30.67
CA GLU A 200 9.34 -2.26 30.51
C GLU A 200 8.79 -0.93 29.99
N TYR A 201 7.75 -0.96 29.16
CA TYR A 201 7.17 0.24 28.56
C TYR A 201 5.96 0.78 29.32
N ARG A 202 5.44 0.08 30.34
CA ARG A 202 4.27 0.54 31.11
C ARG A 202 4.47 1.91 31.76
N SER A 203 5.67 2.19 32.29
CA SER A 203 5.97 3.48 32.90
C SER A 203 6.06 4.63 31.88
N LEU A 204 6.19 4.32 30.59
CA LEU A 204 6.19 5.31 29.51
C LEU A 204 4.77 5.62 29.01
N GLN A 205 3.79 4.78 29.36
CA GLN A 205 2.40 4.97 28.97
C GLN A 205 1.74 5.96 29.92
N THR A 206 1.23 7.06 29.37
CA THR A 206 0.58 8.14 30.12
C THR A 206 -0.93 8.23 29.86
N SER A 207 -1.44 7.44 28.90
CA SER A 207 -2.87 7.37 28.58
C SER A 207 -3.58 6.30 29.40
N ASN A 208 -4.89 6.49 29.60
CA ASN A 208 -5.75 5.51 30.29
C ASN A 208 -6.30 4.41 29.34
N PHE A 209 -5.82 4.35 28.09
CA PHE A 209 -6.35 3.46 27.07
C PHE A 209 -6.25 1.99 27.47
N PHE A 210 -5.15 1.57 28.11
CA PHE A 210 -4.93 0.18 28.55
C PHE A 210 -5.45 -0.13 29.96
N GLU A 211 -5.91 0.87 30.72
CA GLU A 211 -6.52 0.68 32.05
C GLU A 211 -7.87 -0.03 31.94
N LYS A 212 -8.64 0.29 30.88
CA LYS A 212 -9.96 -0.28 30.62
C LYS A 212 -9.88 -1.47 29.67
N ASN A 213 -10.82 -2.40 29.83
CA ASN A 213 -11.06 -3.44 28.83
C ASN A 213 -11.89 -2.85 27.68
N LEU A 214 -11.30 -2.71 26.50
CA LEU A 214 -12.00 -2.25 25.32
C LEU A 214 -12.22 -3.43 24.38
N PHE A 215 -13.47 -3.61 23.96
CA PHE A 215 -13.90 -4.63 23.01
C PHE A 215 -14.88 -3.98 22.04
N MET A 216 -14.57 -4.03 20.74
CA MET A 216 -15.40 -3.47 19.68
C MET A 216 -16.75 -4.18 19.68
N GLN A 217 -17.83 -3.41 19.51
CA GLN A 217 -19.17 -3.98 19.44
C GLN A 217 -19.51 -4.38 18.01
N THR A 218 -20.36 -5.40 17.86
CA THR A 218 -20.81 -5.90 16.55
C THR A 218 -21.32 -4.79 15.63
N GLN A 219 -22.19 -3.91 16.14
CA GLN A 219 -22.76 -2.80 15.38
C GLN A 219 -21.71 -1.82 14.83
N ASP A 220 -20.59 -1.65 15.52
CA ASP A 220 -19.52 -0.74 15.09
C ASP A 220 -18.63 -1.43 14.07
N PHE A 221 -18.36 -2.71 14.27
CA PHE A 221 -17.69 -3.55 13.29
C PHE A 221 -18.47 -3.66 11.97
N GLU A 222 -19.80 -3.82 12.03
CA GLU A 222 -20.67 -3.87 10.84
C GLU A 222 -20.52 -2.63 9.95
N LYS A 223 -20.41 -1.43 10.53
CA LYS A 223 -20.17 -0.19 9.78
C LYS A 223 -18.85 -0.24 9.01
N ILE A 224 -17.80 -0.74 9.66
CA ILE A 224 -16.45 -0.87 9.08
C ILE A 224 -16.47 -1.94 7.96
N ALA A 225 -17.04 -3.10 8.24
CA ALA A 225 -17.16 -4.21 7.30
C ALA A 225 -17.94 -3.82 6.05
N LYS A 226 -19.07 -3.12 6.20
CA LYS A 226 -19.87 -2.60 5.09
C LYS A 226 -19.04 -1.69 4.18
N TYR A 227 -18.38 -0.68 4.75
CA TYR A 227 -17.54 0.24 3.98
C TYR A 227 -16.40 -0.49 3.27
N CYS A 228 -15.76 -1.45 3.94
CA CYS A 228 -14.68 -2.25 3.34
C CYS A 228 -15.19 -3.13 2.20
N GLY A 229 -16.35 -3.77 2.37
CA GLY A 229 -16.96 -4.62 1.35
C GLY A 229 -17.38 -3.85 0.10
N GLU A 230 -18.08 -2.73 0.26
CA GLU A 230 -18.54 -1.86 -0.84
C GLU A 230 -17.37 -1.34 -1.71
N ASN A 231 -16.21 -1.10 -1.08
CA ASN A 231 -15.03 -0.53 -1.72
C ASN A 231 -13.89 -1.54 -1.94
N LYS A 232 -14.12 -2.84 -1.72
CA LYS A 232 -13.12 -3.92 -1.88
C LYS A 232 -11.81 -3.68 -1.11
N ILE A 233 -11.92 -3.10 0.08
CA ILE A 233 -10.81 -2.74 0.95
C ILE A 233 -10.35 -3.97 1.73
N PHE A 234 -9.04 -4.13 1.89
CA PHE A 234 -8.47 -5.23 2.66
C PHE A 234 -8.62 -4.94 4.15
N MET A 235 -8.96 -5.96 4.94
CA MET A 235 -9.01 -5.84 6.40
C MET A 235 -7.81 -6.54 7.02
N GLN A 236 -7.13 -5.86 7.94
CA GLN A 236 -6.02 -6.42 8.71
C GLN A 236 -6.36 -6.40 10.20
N PHE A 237 -6.26 -7.55 10.87
CA PHE A 237 -6.44 -7.68 12.32
C PHE A 237 -5.11 -7.93 13.03
N GLY A 238 -5.02 -7.51 14.30
CA GLY A 238 -3.86 -7.67 15.18
C GLY A 238 -3.00 -6.41 15.26
N GLN A 239 -1.75 -6.56 15.69
CA GLN A 239 -0.76 -5.52 15.99
C GLN A 239 -0.90 -4.87 17.37
N LEU A 240 -2.02 -4.20 17.65
CA LEU A 240 -2.28 -3.62 18.97
C LEU A 240 -2.82 -4.65 19.97
N ASP A 241 -3.53 -5.66 19.47
CA ASP A 241 -4.17 -6.71 20.27
C ASP A 241 -3.87 -8.12 19.74
N GLU A 242 -4.30 -9.14 20.48
CA GLU A 242 -4.39 -10.51 20.00
C GLU A 242 -5.84 -10.79 19.55
N PRO A 243 -6.12 -10.94 18.24
CA PRO A 243 -7.48 -11.06 17.74
C PRO A 243 -8.29 -12.19 18.38
N PHE A 244 -7.66 -13.34 18.69
CA PHE A 244 -8.35 -14.50 19.28
C PHE A 244 -8.83 -14.28 20.73
N ILE A 245 -8.48 -13.16 21.37
CA ILE A 245 -9.03 -12.77 22.68
C ILE A 245 -10.46 -12.23 22.54
N HIS A 246 -10.79 -11.62 21.40
CA HIS A 246 -12.10 -11.05 21.20
C HIS A 246 -13.16 -12.18 21.11
N PRO A 247 -14.17 -12.23 22.00
CA PRO A 247 -15.12 -13.35 22.05
C PRO A 247 -15.94 -13.50 20.76
N LYS A 248 -16.10 -12.40 20.02
CA LYS A 248 -16.82 -12.32 18.75
C LYS A 248 -15.92 -12.30 17.51
N PHE A 249 -14.63 -12.63 17.62
CA PHE A 249 -13.72 -12.52 16.48
C PHE A 249 -14.21 -13.29 15.24
N PHE A 250 -14.66 -14.54 15.41
CA PHE A 250 -15.18 -15.32 14.30
C PHE A 250 -16.53 -14.80 13.76
N GLU A 251 -17.38 -14.23 14.61
CA GLU A 251 -18.60 -13.52 14.18
C GLU A 251 -18.25 -12.31 13.29
N PHE A 252 -17.16 -11.59 13.61
CA PHE A 252 -16.67 -10.50 12.78
C PHE A 252 -16.17 -10.98 11.41
N LEU A 253 -15.54 -12.15 11.33
CA LEU A 253 -15.16 -12.74 10.04
C LEU A 253 -16.40 -13.08 9.20
N ASP A 254 -17.44 -13.65 9.82
CA ASP A 254 -18.71 -13.95 9.15
C ASP A 254 -19.38 -12.67 8.63
N ILE A 255 -19.46 -11.62 9.46
CA ILE A 255 -20.00 -10.31 9.07
C ILE A 255 -19.20 -9.70 7.91
N ALA A 256 -17.87 -9.71 7.98
CA ALA A 256 -17.03 -9.18 6.91
C ALA A 256 -17.28 -9.91 5.58
N LYS A 257 -17.42 -11.24 5.64
CA LYS A 257 -17.78 -12.05 4.48
C LYS A 257 -19.16 -11.69 3.92
N ASP A 258 -20.16 -11.52 4.79
CA ASP A 258 -21.54 -11.20 4.38
C ASP A 258 -21.64 -9.82 3.72
N TYR A 259 -20.81 -8.86 4.13
CA TYR A 259 -20.68 -7.56 3.46
C TYR A 259 -19.80 -7.58 2.20
N GLY A 260 -19.24 -8.73 1.81
CA GLY A 260 -18.46 -8.88 0.58
C GLY A 260 -16.96 -8.56 0.71
N VAL A 261 -16.40 -8.58 1.93
CA VAL A 261 -14.95 -8.43 2.12
C VAL A 261 -14.23 -9.70 1.66
N GLU A 262 -13.47 -9.56 0.57
CA GLU A 262 -12.77 -10.68 -0.08
C GLU A 262 -11.38 -10.97 0.51
N ASN A 263 -10.76 -9.99 1.18
CA ASN A 263 -9.37 -10.05 1.62
C ASN A 263 -9.23 -9.69 3.10
N ILE A 264 -9.07 -10.72 3.94
CA ILE A 264 -8.86 -10.61 5.37
C ILE A 264 -7.49 -11.19 5.74
N ASN A 265 -6.71 -10.37 6.43
CA ASN A 265 -5.39 -10.69 6.92
C ASN A 265 -5.39 -10.64 8.45
N ILE A 266 -4.68 -11.55 9.09
CA ILE A 266 -4.53 -11.57 10.55
C ILE A 266 -3.06 -11.68 10.92
N THR A 267 -2.67 -10.98 11.97
CA THR A 267 -1.40 -11.18 12.66
C THR A 267 -1.72 -11.67 14.07
N THR A 268 -1.15 -12.80 14.46
CA THR A 268 -1.42 -13.45 15.75
C THR A 268 -0.14 -13.98 16.37
N ASN A 269 -0.08 -14.05 17.69
CA ASN A 269 1.00 -14.72 18.42
C ASN A 269 0.90 -16.26 18.36
N GLY A 270 -0.21 -16.81 17.87
CA GLY A 270 -0.41 -18.24 17.65
C GLY A 270 -0.70 -19.08 18.89
N THR A 271 -0.59 -18.50 20.10
CA THR A 271 -0.73 -19.24 21.36
C THR A 271 -2.17 -19.71 21.62
N LEU A 272 -3.16 -19.01 21.06
CA LEU A 272 -4.59 -19.33 21.18
C LEU A 272 -5.12 -20.20 20.04
N LEU A 273 -4.26 -20.72 19.16
CA LEU A 273 -4.62 -21.60 18.04
C LEU A 273 -4.84 -23.06 18.49
N ASN A 274 -5.71 -23.25 19.47
CA ASN A 274 -6.18 -24.58 19.81
C ASN A 274 -6.95 -25.21 18.63
N LYS A 275 -7.23 -26.52 18.72
CA LYS A 275 -7.92 -27.27 17.65
C LYS A 275 -9.21 -26.60 17.17
N LYS A 276 -10.03 -26.11 18.10
CA LYS A 276 -11.30 -25.44 17.80
C LYS A 276 -11.09 -24.15 17.00
N ASN A 277 -10.10 -23.32 17.38
CA ASN A 277 -9.80 -22.09 16.66
C ASN A 277 -9.19 -22.39 15.29
N ALA A 278 -8.33 -23.40 15.18
CA ALA A 278 -7.76 -23.83 13.90
C ALA A 278 -8.85 -24.32 12.91
N GLU A 279 -9.81 -25.12 13.39
CA GLU A 279 -10.95 -25.57 12.57
C GLU A 279 -11.81 -24.39 12.09
N LYS A 280 -12.08 -23.42 12.96
CA LYS A 280 -12.82 -22.20 12.57
C LYS A 280 -12.07 -21.35 11.55
N ILE A 281 -10.73 -21.28 11.63
CA ILE A 281 -9.91 -20.59 10.61
C ILE A 281 -10.05 -21.26 9.24
N VAL A 282 -10.06 -22.59 9.18
CA VAL A 282 -10.25 -23.31 7.92
C VAL A 282 -11.61 -23.00 7.29
N GLN A 283 -12.64 -22.80 8.13
CA GLN A 283 -14.00 -22.48 7.72
C GLN A 283 -14.20 -21.00 7.35
N SER A 284 -13.34 -20.10 7.83
CA SER A 284 -13.47 -18.66 7.58
C SER A 284 -12.96 -18.24 6.20
N ASN A 285 -13.09 -16.95 5.87
CA ASN A 285 -12.53 -16.32 4.68
C ASN A 285 -11.18 -15.65 4.94
N ILE A 286 -10.40 -16.08 5.93
CA ILE A 286 -9.04 -15.53 6.13
C ILE A 286 -8.14 -15.91 4.96
N ASN A 287 -7.56 -14.91 4.31
CA ASN A 287 -6.68 -15.05 3.16
C ASN A 287 -5.21 -15.11 3.59
N HIS A 288 -4.82 -14.35 4.62
CA HIS A 288 -3.43 -14.30 5.09
C HIS A 288 -3.34 -14.42 6.60
N ILE A 289 -2.41 -15.24 7.09
CA ILE A 289 -2.11 -15.38 8.50
C ILE A 289 -0.60 -15.17 8.69
N THR A 290 -0.22 -14.21 9.53
CA THR A 290 1.17 -14.01 9.95
C THR A 290 1.33 -14.37 11.42
N PHE A 291 2.21 -15.31 11.74
CA PHE A 291 2.53 -15.70 13.12
C PHE A 291 3.74 -14.94 13.64
N SER A 292 3.57 -14.25 14.77
CA SER A 292 4.62 -13.53 15.47
C SER A 292 5.40 -14.47 16.40
N LEU A 293 6.65 -14.80 16.06
CA LEU A 293 7.47 -15.81 16.79
C LEU A 293 8.76 -15.26 17.43
N ASP A 294 9.60 -14.57 16.64
CA ASP A 294 10.91 -13.99 17.04
C ASP A 294 11.88 -14.90 17.81
N ALA A 295 11.74 -16.21 17.65
CA ALA A 295 12.69 -17.17 18.18
C ALA A 295 12.64 -18.47 17.35
N ILE A 296 13.77 -19.18 17.36
CA ILE A 296 13.90 -20.54 16.82
C ILE A 296 14.14 -21.59 17.93
N ASP A 297 14.32 -21.13 19.18
CA ASP A 297 14.62 -21.95 20.34
C ASP A 297 13.75 -21.58 21.56
N LYS A 298 13.56 -22.55 22.46
CA LYS A 298 12.65 -22.44 23.61
C LYS A 298 13.07 -21.33 24.59
N GLU A 299 14.36 -21.21 24.85
CA GLU A 299 14.90 -20.24 25.81
C GLU A 299 14.67 -18.81 25.32
N SER A 300 14.98 -18.54 24.05
CA SER A 300 14.74 -17.24 23.42
C SER A 300 13.25 -16.92 23.38
N TYR A 301 12.41 -17.86 22.97
CA TYR A 301 10.96 -17.64 22.92
C TYR A 301 10.38 -17.36 24.31
N LYS A 302 10.79 -18.13 25.33
CA LYS A 302 10.33 -17.93 26.71
C LYS A 302 10.77 -16.57 27.25
N ARG A 303 12.00 -16.16 26.97
CA ARG A 303 12.55 -14.84 27.36
C ARG A 303 11.84 -13.69 26.65
N ILE A 304 11.59 -13.80 25.35
CA ILE A 304 11.06 -12.71 24.51
C ILE A 304 9.54 -12.61 24.62
N ARG A 305 8.83 -13.73 24.45
CA ARG A 305 7.37 -13.80 24.34
C ARG A 305 6.70 -14.25 25.65
N GLY A 306 7.45 -14.80 26.62
CA GLY A 306 6.92 -15.25 27.90
C GLY A 306 6.16 -16.59 27.84
N TYR A 307 6.11 -17.26 26.69
CA TYR A 307 5.27 -18.44 26.44
C TYR A 307 6.08 -19.69 26.09
N ASP A 308 5.41 -20.83 25.94
CA ASP A 308 6.03 -22.11 25.56
C ASP A 308 6.17 -22.24 24.03
N TYR A 309 7.41 -22.45 23.57
CA TYR A 309 7.73 -22.49 22.13
C TYR A 309 7.10 -23.70 21.44
N ASP A 310 7.28 -24.89 22.02
CA ASP A 310 6.83 -26.13 21.39
C ASP A 310 5.31 -26.15 21.21
N THR A 311 4.57 -25.65 22.20
CA THR A 311 3.12 -25.50 22.12
C THR A 311 2.71 -24.59 20.97
N THR A 312 3.32 -23.41 20.84
CA THR A 312 3.00 -22.49 19.74
C THR A 312 3.33 -23.11 18.38
N VAL A 313 4.52 -23.71 18.24
CA VAL A 313 4.94 -24.36 16.99
C VAL A 313 4.02 -25.52 16.62
N ALA A 314 3.64 -26.35 17.60
CA ALA A 314 2.69 -27.45 17.38
C ALA A 314 1.32 -26.95 16.94
N ASN A 315 0.81 -25.86 17.52
CA ASN A 315 -0.45 -25.24 17.11
C ASN A 315 -0.38 -24.75 15.65
N ILE A 316 0.72 -24.10 15.26
CA ILE A 316 0.93 -23.59 13.90
C ILE A 316 1.02 -24.76 12.91
N GLN A 317 1.81 -25.80 13.22
CA GLN A 317 1.92 -27.00 12.38
C GLN A 317 0.57 -27.70 12.20
N TYR A 318 -0.22 -27.82 13.27
CA TYR A 318 -1.56 -28.38 13.19
C TYR A 318 -2.46 -27.58 12.23
N LEU A 319 -2.43 -26.25 12.28
CA LEU A 319 -3.19 -25.42 11.35
C LEU A 319 -2.67 -25.55 9.90
N ILE A 320 -1.36 -25.62 9.69
CA ILE A 320 -0.76 -25.86 8.36
C ILE A 320 -1.31 -27.17 7.78
N ASP A 321 -1.32 -28.25 8.56
CA ASP A 321 -1.78 -29.56 8.11
C ASP A 321 -3.29 -29.59 7.82
N LEU A 322 -4.08 -28.89 8.64
CA LEU A 322 -5.51 -28.73 8.40
C LEU A 322 -5.79 -27.95 7.10
N LEU A 323 -5.11 -26.84 6.86
CA LEU A 323 -5.27 -26.04 5.64
C LEU A 323 -4.90 -26.85 4.39
N LYS A 324 -3.79 -27.61 4.45
CA LYS A 324 -3.38 -28.54 3.38
C LYS A 324 -4.45 -29.60 3.12
N THR A 325 -4.94 -30.25 4.17
CA THR A 325 -5.97 -31.31 4.08
C THR A 325 -7.28 -30.77 3.50
N ALA A 326 -7.71 -29.59 3.94
CA ALA A 326 -8.89 -28.92 3.43
C ALA A 326 -8.70 -28.29 2.04
N LYS A 327 -7.47 -28.29 1.49
CA LYS A 327 -7.08 -27.61 0.24
C LYS A 327 -7.47 -26.13 0.25
N LYS A 328 -7.44 -25.50 1.43
CA LYS A 328 -7.78 -24.10 1.63
C LYS A 328 -6.59 -23.25 1.18
N LYS A 329 -6.84 -22.29 0.28
CA LYS A 329 -5.82 -21.32 -0.16
C LYS A 329 -5.77 -20.16 0.84
N THR A 330 -4.97 -20.34 1.88
CA THR A 330 -4.63 -19.29 2.85
C THR A 330 -3.12 -19.14 2.85
N THR A 331 -2.64 -17.94 2.58
CA THR A 331 -1.21 -17.61 2.60
C THR A 331 -0.74 -17.54 4.05
N LEU A 332 0.33 -18.24 4.37
CA LEU A 332 0.91 -18.30 5.70
C LEU A 332 2.24 -17.55 5.72
N GLY A 333 2.47 -16.81 6.79
CA GLY A 333 3.75 -16.20 7.07
C GLY A 333 4.16 -16.33 8.52
N VAL A 334 5.46 -16.22 8.77
CA VAL A 334 6.00 -16.06 10.12
C VAL A 334 6.84 -14.78 10.19
N CYS A 335 6.89 -14.19 11.38
CA CYS A 335 7.53 -12.92 11.63
C CYS A 335 8.54 -13.02 12.78
N PHE A 336 9.69 -12.38 12.60
CA PHE A 336 10.80 -12.31 13.53
C PHE A 336 11.31 -10.87 13.66
N ILE A 337 11.26 -10.30 14.86
CA ILE A 337 11.87 -9.01 15.18
C ILE A 337 13.34 -9.23 15.57
N LEU A 338 14.25 -8.60 14.82
CA LEU A 338 15.70 -8.59 15.07
C LEU A 338 16.00 -7.69 16.28
N GLN A 339 16.45 -8.27 17.39
CA GLN A 339 16.68 -7.63 18.68
C GLN A 339 18.17 -7.35 18.99
N GLY A 340 19.11 -7.67 18.08
CA GLY A 340 20.52 -7.30 18.25
C GLY A 340 21.49 -7.97 17.26
N GLU A 341 22.78 -7.69 17.43
CA GLU A 341 23.86 -8.13 16.51
C GLU A 341 24.10 -9.65 16.52
N ASN A 342 23.69 -10.35 17.58
CA ASN A 342 23.81 -11.80 17.70
C ASN A 342 22.67 -12.59 17.04
N ASP A 343 21.72 -11.93 16.37
CA ASP A 343 20.55 -12.59 15.76
C ASP A 343 20.81 -13.11 14.35
N GLN A 344 21.98 -12.90 13.76
CA GLN A 344 22.25 -13.34 12.39
C GLN A 344 22.16 -14.87 12.24
N GLU A 345 22.74 -15.63 13.16
CA GLU A 345 22.67 -17.09 13.13
C GLU A 345 21.23 -17.58 13.34
N LYS A 346 20.55 -17.02 14.35
CA LYS A 346 19.17 -17.41 14.68
C LYS A 346 18.17 -17.02 13.61
N SER A 347 18.31 -15.85 13.00
CA SER A 347 17.46 -15.42 11.88
C SER A 347 17.67 -16.29 10.64
N THR A 348 18.91 -16.73 10.38
CA THR A 348 19.21 -17.70 9.31
C THR A 348 18.54 -19.04 9.58
N GLN A 349 18.73 -19.60 10.79
CA GLN A 349 18.08 -20.86 11.20
C GLN A 349 16.55 -20.75 11.15
N PHE A 350 16.00 -19.62 11.57
CA PHE A 350 14.57 -19.34 11.52
C PHE A 350 14.06 -19.34 10.07
N LEU A 351 14.77 -18.66 9.16
CA LEU A 351 14.44 -18.64 7.74
C LEU A 351 14.49 -20.04 7.14
N GLU A 352 15.57 -20.79 7.36
CA GLU A 352 15.74 -22.15 6.82
C GLU A 352 14.70 -23.13 7.34
N TYR A 353 14.29 -23.02 8.60
CA TYR A 353 13.27 -23.87 9.20
C TYR A 353 11.85 -23.55 8.70
N TRP A 354 11.48 -22.26 8.72
CA TRP A 354 10.09 -21.87 8.43
C TRP A 354 9.80 -21.72 6.95
N LEU A 355 10.77 -21.27 6.15
CA LEU A 355 10.53 -21.01 4.74
C LEU A 355 9.95 -22.23 4.03
N PRO A 356 10.44 -23.47 4.18
CA PRO A 356 9.80 -24.65 3.57
C PRO A 356 8.35 -24.90 4.01
N LEU A 357 7.94 -24.44 5.19
CA LEU A 357 6.64 -24.72 5.81
C LEU A 357 5.56 -23.68 5.50
N VAL A 358 5.94 -22.41 5.27
CA VAL A 358 5.02 -21.29 5.03
C VAL A 358 5.31 -20.60 3.70
N ASP A 359 4.49 -19.62 3.31
CA ASP A 359 4.66 -18.89 2.05
C ASP A 359 5.62 -17.70 2.20
N LYS A 360 5.67 -17.10 3.41
CA LYS A 360 6.46 -15.89 3.70
C LYS A 360 7.21 -15.95 5.02
N VAL A 361 8.47 -15.52 5.04
CA VAL A 361 9.23 -15.29 6.28
C VAL A 361 9.60 -13.81 6.34
N LYS A 362 9.19 -13.13 7.41
CA LYS A 362 9.35 -11.69 7.60
C LYS A 362 10.32 -11.40 8.74
N PHE A 363 11.23 -10.46 8.50
CA PHE A 363 12.12 -9.91 9.50
C PHE A 363 11.84 -8.43 9.65
N HIS A 364 11.61 -7.97 10.88
CA HIS A 364 11.50 -6.55 11.19
C HIS A 364 12.66 -6.10 12.07
N GLN A 365 13.05 -4.84 11.93
CA GLN A 365 13.99 -4.23 12.86
C GLN A 365 13.28 -3.87 14.16
N LEU A 366 13.93 -4.15 15.29
CA LEU A 366 13.44 -3.70 16.60
C LEU A 366 13.33 -2.18 16.62
N SER A 367 12.14 -1.71 17.00
CA SER A 367 11.90 -0.33 17.39
C SER A 367 12.06 -0.24 18.90
N GLU A 368 12.90 0.70 19.34
CA GLU A 368 12.96 1.11 20.74
C GLU A 368 12.10 2.35 20.94
N PHE A 369 11.48 2.46 22.10
CA PHE A 369 10.55 3.54 22.41
C PHE A 369 10.99 4.35 23.63
N GLU A 370 10.69 5.63 23.60
CA GLU A 370 10.92 6.57 24.69
C GLU A 370 9.78 7.58 24.80
N VAL A 371 9.88 8.48 25.78
CA VAL A 371 8.97 9.62 25.93
C VAL A 371 9.72 10.89 25.53
N ASP A 372 9.16 11.66 24.61
CA ASP A 372 9.75 12.92 24.17
C ASP A 372 9.56 14.06 25.20
N GLU A 373 10.13 15.22 24.91
CA GLU A 373 10.04 16.42 25.76
C GLU A 373 8.60 16.88 26.04
N ASN A 374 7.64 16.49 25.19
CA ASN A 374 6.23 16.82 25.31
C ASN A 374 5.43 15.75 26.05
N GLY A 375 6.03 14.63 26.45
CA GLY A 375 5.34 13.52 27.11
C GLY A 375 4.74 12.49 26.13
N SER A 376 5.12 12.54 24.84
CA SER A 376 4.65 11.61 23.81
C SER A 376 5.52 10.38 23.71
N PHE A 377 4.90 9.21 23.64
CA PHE A 377 5.55 7.95 23.32
C PHE A 377 6.00 7.96 21.86
N VAL A 378 7.31 7.90 21.62
CA VAL A 378 7.91 7.99 20.31
C VAL A 378 8.91 6.88 20.08
N THR A 379 9.14 6.52 18.82
CA THR A 379 10.25 5.64 18.46
C THR A 379 11.57 6.38 18.66
N LYS A 380 12.38 5.90 19.63
CA LYS A 380 13.72 6.42 19.94
C LYS A 380 14.73 6.08 18.86
N HIS A 381 14.77 4.80 18.51
CA HIS A 381 15.74 4.26 17.58
C HIS A 381 15.15 3.05 16.86
N GLN A 382 15.45 2.96 15.57
CA GLN A 382 15.18 1.78 14.77
C GLN A 382 16.35 1.62 13.83
N LYS A 383 17.11 0.52 13.98
CA LYS A 383 18.12 0.16 12.96
C LYS A 383 17.39 0.04 11.62
N GLN A 384 17.99 0.53 10.55
CA GLN A 384 17.40 0.51 9.22
C GLN A 384 18.12 -0.52 8.36
N PHE A 385 17.38 -1.25 7.53
CA PHE A 385 17.97 -2.08 6.47
C PHE A 385 18.43 -1.26 5.26
N ARG A 386 17.91 -0.03 5.12
CA ARG A 386 18.22 0.89 4.01
C ARG A 386 18.37 2.31 4.56
N GLU A 387 19.48 2.95 4.24
CA GLU A 387 19.69 4.37 4.56
C GLU A 387 19.25 5.26 3.39
N TYR A 388 18.56 6.36 3.70
CA TYR A 388 18.21 7.39 2.72
C TYR A 388 19.03 8.66 2.93
N LYS A 389 19.47 9.28 1.83
CA LYS A 389 20.19 10.56 1.87
C LYS A 389 19.30 11.75 2.24
N GLN A 390 18.01 11.65 1.94
CA GLN A 390 17.04 12.70 2.17
C GLN A 390 15.66 12.11 2.47
N ARG A 391 14.87 12.84 3.24
CA ARG A 391 13.50 12.45 3.59
C ARG A 391 12.54 12.70 2.43
N HIS A 392 11.65 11.75 2.20
CA HIS A 392 10.55 11.86 1.25
C HIS A 392 9.19 11.72 1.94
N ALA A 393 8.12 12.07 1.22
CA ALA A 393 6.76 12.00 1.75
C ALA A 393 6.36 10.54 2.05
N CYS A 394 5.73 10.30 3.21
CA CYS A 394 5.25 8.96 3.56
C CYS A 394 4.04 8.56 2.71
N SER A 395 4.06 7.33 2.18
CA SER A 395 2.99 6.73 1.38
C SER A 395 1.88 6.08 2.23
N ILE A 396 2.12 5.77 3.52
CA ILE A 396 1.16 5.05 4.38
C ILE A 396 -0.19 5.80 4.49
N PRO A 397 -0.23 7.13 4.75
CA PRO A 397 -1.50 7.85 4.89
C PRO A 397 -2.33 7.99 3.60
N TRP A 398 -1.82 7.47 2.48
CA TRP A 398 -2.51 7.38 1.20
C TRP A 398 -3.11 5.99 0.96
N GLN A 399 -2.75 5.00 1.77
CA GLN A 399 -3.08 3.60 1.54
C GLN A 399 -3.86 2.97 2.69
N VAL A 400 -3.60 3.42 3.93
CA VAL A 400 -4.04 2.68 5.12
C VAL A 400 -4.73 3.59 6.13
N LEU A 401 -5.79 3.07 6.75
CA LEU A 401 -6.37 3.60 7.98
C LEU A 401 -6.21 2.60 9.12
N PHE A 402 -6.12 3.10 10.34
CA PHE A 402 -6.04 2.30 11.57
C PHE A 402 -7.21 2.66 12.47
N ILE A 403 -7.91 1.65 12.99
CA ILE A 403 -9.11 1.82 13.82
C ILE A 403 -8.88 1.15 15.17
N THR A 404 -9.03 1.90 16.25
CA THR A 404 -8.95 1.39 17.63
C THR A 404 -10.29 0.83 18.11
N PRO A 405 -10.31 -0.02 19.15
CA PRO A 405 -11.55 -0.59 19.70
C PRO A 405 -12.52 0.44 20.29
N ASP A 406 -12.08 1.66 20.61
CA ASP A 406 -12.92 2.78 21.02
C ASP A 406 -13.27 3.75 19.87
N LEU A 407 -13.09 3.28 18.63
CA LEU A 407 -13.58 3.88 17.39
C LEU A 407 -12.85 5.15 16.94
N LYS A 408 -11.64 5.38 17.46
CA LYS A 408 -10.76 6.41 16.91
C LYS A 408 -10.07 5.90 15.66
N VAL A 409 -9.93 6.81 14.70
CA VAL A 409 -9.23 6.54 13.44
C VAL A 409 -7.90 7.27 13.45
N THR A 410 -6.81 6.53 13.24
CA THR A 410 -5.45 7.03 13.11
C THR A 410 -4.90 6.68 11.71
N PHE A 411 -3.77 7.28 11.32
CA PHE A 411 -3.28 7.21 9.94
C PHE A 411 -2.06 6.32 9.73
N CYS A 412 -1.45 5.80 10.80
CA CYS A 412 -0.35 4.84 10.72
C CYS A 412 -0.18 4.10 12.06
N CYS A 413 0.68 3.07 12.05
CA CYS A 413 1.03 2.32 13.24
C CYS A 413 1.66 3.17 14.36
N ASN A 414 2.50 4.14 14.02
CA ASN A 414 3.08 5.07 14.99
C ASN A 414 2.00 5.96 15.62
N SER A 415 1.09 6.47 14.80
CA SER A 415 -0.05 7.30 15.24
C SER A 415 -0.99 6.54 16.19
N MET A 416 -1.31 5.28 15.87
CA MET A 416 -2.02 4.36 16.78
C MET A 416 -1.25 4.10 18.08
N SER A 417 0.08 3.95 17.99
CA SER A 417 0.94 3.75 19.16
C SER A 417 0.92 4.96 20.08
N VAL A 418 1.18 6.16 19.56
CA VAL A 418 1.12 7.42 20.31
C VAL A 418 -0.24 7.59 20.96
N TYR A 419 -1.33 7.40 20.20
CA TYR A 419 -2.68 7.55 20.72
C TYR A 419 -2.97 6.59 21.88
N SER A 420 -2.65 5.30 21.71
CA SER A 420 -2.94 4.28 22.72
C SER A 420 -2.02 4.38 23.94
N THR A 421 -0.78 4.85 23.80
CA THR A 421 0.20 4.87 24.91
C THR A 421 0.26 6.23 25.63
N SER A 422 0.20 7.35 24.91
CA SER A 422 0.29 8.70 25.48
C SER A 422 -0.96 9.56 25.31
N GLY A 423 -1.96 9.08 24.56
CA GLY A 423 -3.18 9.84 24.32
C GLY A 423 -2.97 10.97 23.32
N LEU A 424 -3.79 12.01 23.44
CA LEU A 424 -3.69 13.23 22.64
C LEU A 424 -2.70 14.18 23.29
N VAL A 425 -1.40 14.00 23.02
CA VAL A 425 -0.39 14.95 23.50
C VAL A 425 -0.46 16.22 22.64
N SER A 426 -1.06 17.27 23.22
CA SER A 426 -1.09 18.67 22.77
C SER A 426 -1.06 18.91 21.25
N GLY A 427 -2.25 18.99 20.65
CA GLY A 427 -2.44 19.31 19.23
C GLY A 427 -3.06 18.15 18.45
N GLU A 428 -3.77 18.47 17.37
CA GLU A 428 -4.13 17.47 16.37
C GLU A 428 -2.86 16.74 15.94
N GLY A 429 -2.83 15.40 15.86
CA GLY A 429 -1.58 14.73 15.50
C GLY A 429 -1.59 13.21 15.50
N ALA A 430 -2.37 12.57 16.37
CA ALA A 430 -2.45 11.10 16.44
C ALA A 430 -3.81 10.52 16.00
N ILE A 431 -4.84 11.36 15.90
CA ILE A 431 -6.20 10.96 15.51
C ILE A 431 -6.64 11.86 14.36
N ILE A 432 -7.24 11.26 13.33
CA ILE A 432 -7.78 11.96 12.15
C ILE A 432 -9.31 11.85 12.06
N GLY A 433 -9.95 11.04 12.91
CA GLY A 433 -11.40 10.93 12.94
C GLY A 433 -11.95 10.06 14.06
N ASP A 434 -13.28 10.04 14.17
CA ASP A 434 -14.03 9.28 15.18
C ASP A 434 -15.32 8.68 14.59
N LEU A 435 -15.41 7.34 14.55
CA LEU A 435 -16.53 6.64 13.90
C LEU A 435 -17.86 6.75 14.64
N ARG A 436 -17.88 7.38 15.82
CA ARG A 436 -19.12 7.68 16.54
C ARG A 436 -19.87 8.87 15.93
N ILE A 437 -19.16 9.74 15.22
CA ILE A 437 -19.70 10.99 14.67
C ILE A 437 -19.44 11.18 13.17
N GLN A 438 -18.53 10.40 12.58
CA GLN A 438 -18.17 10.45 11.17
C GLN A 438 -18.16 9.04 10.56
N SER A 439 -18.40 8.96 9.24
CA SER A 439 -18.18 7.75 8.46
C SER A 439 -16.70 7.59 8.05
N LEU A 440 -16.28 6.40 7.64
CA LEU A 440 -14.92 6.19 7.13
C LEU A 440 -14.64 7.02 5.87
N GLU A 441 -15.64 7.19 5.01
CA GLU A 441 -15.57 8.04 3.80
C GLU A 441 -15.30 9.51 4.19
N GLU A 442 -16.04 10.03 5.17
CA GLU A 442 -15.89 11.41 5.66
C GLU A 442 -14.53 11.63 6.31
N ILE A 443 -13.99 10.63 7.01
CA ILE A 443 -12.64 10.72 7.61
C ILE A 443 -11.56 10.65 6.52
N TRP A 444 -11.72 9.76 5.54
CA TRP A 444 -10.75 9.58 4.46
C TRP A 444 -10.61 10.82 3.57
N LYS A 445 -11.72 11.50 3.29
CA LYS A 445 -11.78 12.74 2.51
C LYS A 445 -11.74 14.00 3.38
N GLY A 446 -11.62 13.82 4.69
CA GLY A 446 -11.74 14.89 5.68
C GLY A 446 -10.49 15.78 5.74
N ASP A 447 -10.69 17.01 6.23
CA ASP A 447 -9.65 18.04 6.28
C ASP A 447 -8.41 17.62 7.09
N SER A 448 -8.59 16.81 8.16
CA SER A 448 -7.48 16.37 9.00
C SER A 448 -6.49 15.48 8.24
N LEU A 449 -6.98 14.49 7.49
CA LEU A 449 -6.13 13.63 6.65
C LEU A 449 -5.55 14.41 5.48
N MET A 450 -6.29 15.37 4.90
CA MET A 450 -5.77 16.27 3.87
C MET A 450 -4.64 17.17 4.38
N ARG A 451 -4.76 17.70 5.60
CA ARG A 451 -3.66 18.46 6.25
C ARG A 451 -2.43 17.59 6.44
N LEU A 452 -2.57 16.39 7.00
CA LEU A 452 -1.45 15.45 7.15
C LEU A 452 -0.75 15.17 5.82
N ARG A 453 -1.52 14.85 4.78
CA ARG A 453 -1.01 14.58 3.42
C ARG A 453 -0.22 15.76 2.86
N ARG A 454 -0.70 16.99 3.09
CA ARG A 454 0.02 18.22 2.70
C ARG A 454 1.34 18.35 3.45
N GLU A 455 1.33 18.22 4.78
CA GLU A 455 2.53 18.35 5.59
C GLU A 455 3.60 17.31 5.26
N LEU A 456 3.20 16.09 4.87
CA LEU A 456 4.12 15.05 4.42
C LEU A 456 4.77 15.38 3.07
N LEU A 457 4.02 15.96 2.14
CA LEU A 457 4.56 16.39 0.84
C LEU A 457 5.51 17.59 0.97
N THR A 458 5.22 18.51 1.88
CA THR A 458 6.01 19.72 2.12
C THR A 458 7.10 19.55 3.18
N ASN A 459 7.10 18.44 3.93
CA ASN A 459 7.92 18.21 5.12
C ASN A 459 7.78 19.32 6.19
N SER A 460 6.57 19.87 6.38
CA SER A 460 6.35 21.01 7.29
C SER A 460 6.02 20.63 8.74
N PHE A 461 5.36 19.48 8.96
CA PHE A 461 5.06 18.88 10.28
C PHE A 461 4.56 19.86 11.37
N GLN A 462 3.67 20.79 11.04
CA GLN A 462 3.21 21.82 11.98
C GLN A 462 2.23 21.21 12.98
N ASP A 463 1.23 20.52 12.46
CA ASP A 463 0.22 19.81 13.25
C ASP A 463 0.72 18.39 13.59
N PHE A 464 1.26 17.66 12.60
CA PHE A 464 1.59 16.25 12.76
C PHE A 464 3.05 16.02 13.17
N LYS A 465 3.46 16.60 14.30
CA LYS A 465 4.84 16.49 14.84
C LYS A 465 5.32 15.06 15.03
N ILE A 466 4.41 14.11 15.29
CA ILE A 466 4.73 12.68 15.40
C ILE A 466 5.38 12.10 14.14
N CYS A 467 5.20 12.76 12.99
CA CYS A 467 5.83 12.40 11.74
C CYS A 467 7.26 12.96 11.63
N GLU A 468 7.59 14.11 12.24
CA GLU A 468 8.85 14.84 12.05
C GLU A 468 10.09 13.98 12.37
N LYS A 469 10.04 13.19 13.44
CA LYS A 469 11.14 12.30 13.86
C LYS A 469 10.91 10.82 13.55
N CYS A 470 9.81 10.50 12.86
CA CYS A 470 9.49 9.12 12.52
C CYS A 470 10.52 8.56 11.52
N SER A 471 10.86 7.29 11.65
CA SER A 471 11.72 6.53 10.72
C SER A 471 10.93 5.59 9.82
N LEU A 472 9.59 5.64 9.82
CA LEU A 472 8.73 4.72 9.06
C LEU A 472 8.25 5.32 7.74
N TRP A 473 8.70 6.53 7.38
CA TRP A 473 8.17 7.26 6.24
C TRP A 473 8.54 6.62 4.89
N SER A 474 9.58 5.78 4.84
CA SER A 474 10.02 5.16 3.58
C SER A 474 9.25 3.89 3.19
N GLY A 475 8.03 3.67 3.71
CA GLY A 475 7.19 2.50 3.36
C GLY A 475 6.71 2.49 1.90
N GLY A 476 7.61 2.57 0.93
CA GLY A 476 7.34 2.47 -0.50
C GLY A 476 7.62 1.08 -1.08
N GLU A 477 7.66 1.02 -2.41
CA GLU A 477 7.96 -0.16 -3.21
C GLU A 477 9.30 -0.76 -2.77
N PRO A 478 9.28 -2.04 -2.36
CA PRO A 478 10.46 -2.69 -1.85
C PRO A 478 11.42 -3.04 -2.98
N ASN A 479 12.72 -3.06 -2.68
CA ASN A 479 13.70 -3.67 -3.57
C ASN A 479 13.43 -5.18 -3.67
N ILE A 480 13.56 -5.73 -4.87
CA ILE A 480 13.30 -7.14 -5.14
C ILE A 480 14.61 -7.80 -5.61
N GLU A 481 15.03 -8.82 -4.86
CA GLU A 481 16.13 -9.72 -5.19
C GLU A 481 15.59 -11.13 -5.36
N ILE A 482 16.18 -11.93 -6.26
CA ILE A 482 15.87 -13.34 -6.40
C ILE A 482 17.05 -14.13 -5.84
N ASP A 483 16.79 -14.89 -4.78
CA ASP A 483 17.76 -15.71 -4.07
C ASP A 483 17.44 -17.21 -4.20
N GLN A 484 18.41 -18.05 -3.82
CA GLN A 484 18.21 -19.47 -3.57
C GLN A 484 18.46 -19.77 -2.09
N ILE A 485 17.43 -20.24 -1.39
CA ILE A 485 17.51 -20.56 0.05
C ILE A 485 16.85 -21.92 0.28
N ALA A 486 17.54 -22.83 0.98
CA ALA A 486 17.07 -24.20 1.23
C ALA A 486 16.59 -24.93 -0.05
N ASN A 487 17.28 -24.75 -1.18
CA ASN A 487 16.93 -25.26 -2.51
C ASN A 487 15.61 -24.73 -3.11
N LEU A 488 15.04 -23.68 -2.52
CA LEU A 488 13.88 -22.97 -3.06
C LEU A 488 14.34 -21.71 -3.78
N ARG A 489 13.64 -21.35 -4.86
CA ARG A 489 13.76 -20.03 -5.48
C ARG A 489 12.90 -19.05 -4.69
N VAL A 490 13.50 -17.97 -4.23
CA VAL A 490 12.90 -17.08 -3.24
C VAL A 490 12.95 -15.65 -3.75
N LYS A 491 11.82 -14.96 -3.67
CA LYS A 491 11.74 -13.53 -3.87
C LYS A 491 12.01 -12.84 -2.53
N LYS A 492 13.18 -12.22 -2.40
CA LYS A 492 13.53 -11.37 -1.27
C LYS A 492 13.10 -9.94 -1.57
N THR A 493 12.35 -9.37 -0.65
CA THR A 493 11.70 -8.08 -0.78
C THR A 493 12.05 -7.25 0.45
N TYR A 494 12.69 -6.08 0.33
CA TYR A 494 13.11 -5.31 1.50
C TYR A 494 12.84 -3.82 1.42
N THR A 495 12.49 -3.26 2.57
CA THR A 495 12.28 -1.82 2.84
C THR A 495 13.26 -1.36 3.93
N GLU A 496 13.10 -0.15 4.46
CA GLU A 496 13.89 0.38 5.57
C GLU A 496 13.72 -0.42 6.87
N CYS A 497 12.54 -1.00 7.11
CA CYS A 497 12.20 -1.61 8.41
C CYS A 497 11.81 -3.09 8.33
N GLU A 498 11.65 -3.64 7.13
CA GLU A 498 11.20 -5.02 6.91
C GLU A 498 11.98 -5.69 5.77
N ILE A 499 12.33 -6.96 5.95
CA ILE A 499 12.72 -7.89 4.89
C ILE A 499 11.69 -9.02 4.84
N ILE A 500 11.23 -9.38 3.65
CA ILE A 500 10.29 -10.46 3.39
C ILE A 500 10.92 -11.43 2.40
N TYR A 501 10.95 -12.70 2.75
CA TYR A 501 11.30 -13.80 1.85
C TYR A 501 10.01 -14.53 1.46
N GLU A 502 9.70 -14.57 0.17
CA GLU A 502 8.49 -15.22 -0.37
C GLU A 502 8.88 -16.33 -1.34
N LYS A 503 8.19 -17.48 -1.30
CA LYS A 503 8.37 -18.53 -2.32
C LYS A 503 7.85 -18.05 -3.68
N GLU A 504 8.62 -18.26 -4.74
CA GLU A 504 8.19 -17.99 -6.12
C GLU A 504 7.32 -19.12 -6.70
#